data_AF-A0A671VBY8-F1
#
_entry.id   AF-A0A671VBY8-F1
#
_cell.length_a   1.000
_cell.length_b   1.000
_cell.length_c   1.000
_cell.angle_alpha   90.00
_cell.angle_beta   90.00
_cell.angle_gamma   90.00
#
_symmetry.space_group_name_H-M   'P 1'
#
loop_
_entity.id
_entity.type
_entity.pdbx_description
1 polymer ?
#
loop_
_entity_poly.entity_id
_entity_poly.type
_entity_poly.pdbx_seq_one_letter_code
_entity_poly.pdbx_strand_id
1 'polypeptide(L)'
;MAELLKIRSEVEEFHKEYVYRNNQAEESRQKENQAATQIQSWFRASKVQAYLRHLHKKAIIIQTIWRGFTARACFRQMVKAAYFIMKMNFYEEMAVRIQRRWRGFFVRKYVHSFYARQSYLEGVRRKNELVRRELDEVEELQKRERDCLELVKEQTARVHQAHRLHHLLSTKQCPGVFNSPFRPAPHEMEQLLRQVKYQAPSRGMACLLGMPGPAAPSFPGTPRSPWIKTTRTLYSSRPILPPIASKRQQVRW
;
A
#
# COMPACT_ATOMS: atom_id res chain seq x y z
N MET A 1 9.76 -121.92 81.01
CA MET A 1 9.33 -122.18 79.61
C MET A 1 8.17 -121.27 79.18
N ALA A 2 7.08 -121.17 79.95
CA ALA A 2 5.93 -120.33 79.59
C ALA A 2 6.21 -118.82 79.53
N GLU A 3 6.97 -118.25 80.48
CA GLU A 3 7.30 -116.80 80.48
C GLU A 3 8.21 -116.39 79.31
N LEU A 4 9.21 -117.22 78.96
CA LEU A 4 10.07 -116.98 77.80
C LEU A 4 9.29 -116.99 76.48
N LEU A 5 8.28 -117.85 76.37
CA LEU A 5 7.40 -117.89 75.20
C LEU A 5 6.50 -116.65 75.13
N LYS A 6 6.04 -116.15 76.27
CA LYS A 6 5.22 -114.94 76.37
C LYS A 6 6.00 -113.67 76.01
N ILE A 7 7.22 -113.53 76.53
CA ILE A 7 8.13 -112.43 76.15
C ILE A 7 8.45 -112.51 74.65
N ARG A 8 8.67 -113.71 74.10
CA ARG A 8 8.92 -113.89 72.68
C ARG A 8 7.71 -113.49 71.82
N SER A 9 6.49 -113.82 72.23
CA SER A 9 5.27 -113.38 71.53
C SER A 9 5.07 -111.86 71.61
N GLU A 10 5.33 -111.24 72.76
CA GLU A 10 5.22 -109.79 72.94
C GLU A 10 6.26 -109.04 72.08
N VAL A 11 7.49 -109.55 71.98
CA VAL A 11 8.53 -108.99 71.10
C VAL A 11 8.15 -109.13 69.62
N GLU A 12 7.58 -110.26 69.21
CA GLU A 12 7.11 -110.43 67.83
C GLU A 12 5.91 -109.54 67.49
N GLU A 13 4.99 -109.34 68.44
CA GLU A 13 3.84 -108.46 68.27
C GLU A 13 4.27 -107.00 68.18
N PHE A 14 5.21 -106.57 69.03
CA PHE A 14 5.84 -105.26 68.94
C PHE A 14 6.55 -105.05 67.60
N HIS A 15 7.28 -106.06 67.11
CA HIS A 15 7.97 -105.97 65.82
C HIS A 15 6.97 -105.84 64.65
N LYS A 16 5.87 -106.61 64.68
CA LYS A 16 4.80 -106.50 63.68
C LYS A 16 4.14 -105.12 63.69
N GLU A 17 3.87 -104.57 64.87
CA GLU A 17 3.28 -103.23 65.00
C GLU A 17 4.25 -102.14 64.52
N TYR A 18 5.54 -102.26 64.84
CA TYR A 18 6.57 -101.35 64.35
C TYR A 18 6.65 -101.35 62.82
N VAL A 19 6.72 -102.54 62.20
CA VAL A 19 6.77 -102.68 60.74
C VAL A 19 5.49 -102.13 60.09
N TYR A 20 4.33 -102.40 60.68
CA TYR A 20 3.05 -101.88 60.19
C TYR A 20 3.01 -100.34 60.19
N ARG A 21 3.42 -99.70 61.30
CA ARG A 21 3.50 -98.24 61.40
C ARG A 21 4.52 -97.66 60.41
N ASN A 22 5.65 -98.34 60.20
CA ASN A 22 6.67 -97.89 59.27
C ASN A 22 6.19 -97.96 57.80
N ASN A 23 5.46 -99.02 57.43
CA ASN A 23 4.87 -99.15 56.09
C ASN A 23 3.79 -98.08 55.85
N GLN A 24 2.93 -97.82 56.83
CA GLN A 24 1.93 -96.73 56.78
C GLN A 24 2.57 -95.35 56.61
N ALA A 25 3.68 -95.10 57.32
CA ALA A 25 4.45 -93.87 57.19
C ALA A 25 5.08 -93.74 55.79
N GLU A 26 5.64 -94.83 55.25
CA GLU A 26 6.29 -94.80 53.94
C GLU A 26 5.28 -94.65 52.79
N GLU A 27 4.08 -95.24 52.90
CA GLU A 27 2.97 -95.00 51.95
C GLU A 27 2.50 -93.53 51.96
N SER A 28 2.51 -92.88 53.13
CA SER A 28 2.06 -91.49 53.30
C SER A 28 3.13 -90.46 52.96
N ARG A 29 4.41 -90.82 53.09
CA ARG A 29 5.58 -89.96 52.93
C ARG A 29 5.58 -89.15 51.62
N GLN A 30 5.27 -89.78 50.49
CA GLN A 30 5.25 -89.07 49.20
C GLN A 30 4.14 -88.02 49.15
N LYS A 31 2.95 -88.35 49.65
CA LYS A 31 1.80 -87.43 49.66
C LYS A 31 2.06 -86.23 50.58
N GLU A 32 2.61 -86.49 51.76
CA GLU A 32 3.00 -85.46 52.71
C GLU A 32 4.09 -84.53 52.14
N ASN A 33 5.12 -85.10 51.51
CA ASN A 33 6.17 -84.30 50.87
C ASN A 33 5.64 -83.44 49.71
N GLN A 34 4.72 -83.96 48.89
CA GLN A 34 4.09 -83.20 47.82
C GLN A 34 3.24 -82.05 48.37
N ALA A 35 2.42 -82.31 49.38
CA ALA A 35 1.62 -81.29 50.05
C ALA A 35 2.52 -80.22 50.69
N ALA A 36 3.58 -80.61 51.39
CA ALA A 36 4.56 -79.69 51.96
C ALA A 36 5.22 -78.83 50.88
N THR A 37 5.61 -79.41 49.74
CA THR A 37 6.22 -78.68 48.61
C THR A 37 5.24 -77.69 47.99
N GLN A 38 3.96 -78.05 47.87
CA GLN A 38 2.92 -77.13 47.40
C GLN A 38 2.75 -75.95 48.36
N ILE A 39 2.62 -76.20 49.66
CA ILE A 39 2.48 -75.15 50.67
C ILE A 39 3.72 -74.23 50.65
N GLN A 40 4.92 -74.79 50.61
CA GLN A 40 6.17 -74.04 50.56
C GLN A 40 6.29 -73.20 49.29
N SER A 41 6.00 -73.77 48.11
CA SER A 41 6.09 -73.05 46.84
C SER A 41 5.04 -71.93 46.76
N TRP A 42 3.81 -72.18 47.21
CA TRP A 42 2.76 -71.17 47.31
C TRP A 42 3.16 -70.03 48.24
N PHE A 43 3.69 -70.33 49.43
CA PHE A 43 4.13 -69.31 50.38
C PHE A 43 5.29 -68.46 49.83
N ARG A 44 6.28 -69.10 49.18
CA ARG A 44 7.39 -68.39 48.51
C ARG A 44 6.85 -67.45 47.42
N ALA A 45 5.94 -67.92 46.59
CA ALA A 45 5.30 -67.10 45.56
C ALA A 45 4.51 -65.94 46.17
N SER A 46 3.72 -66.18 47.21
CA SER A 46 2.94 -65.16 47.91
C SER A 46 3.81 -64.04 48.46
N LYS A 47 4.96 -64.38 49.08
CA LYS A 47 5.96 -63.39 49.54
C LYS A 47 6.49 -62.54 48.39
N VAL A 48 6.92 -63.16 47.29
CA VAL A 48 7.46 -62.43 46.13
C VAL A 48 6.40 -61.52 45.50
N GLN A 49 5.18 -62.02 45.31
CA GLN A 49 4.08 -61.23 44.77
C GLN A 49 3.72 -60.03 45.66
N ALA A 50 3.73 -60.20 46.99
CA ALA A 50 3.50 -59.08 47.91
C ALA A 50 4.59 -57.99 47.76
N TYR A 51 5.85 -58.40 47.63
CA TYR A 51 6.97 -57.49 47.41
C TYR A 51 6.86 -56.77 46.06
N LEU A 52 6.54 -57.49 44.97
CA LEU A 52 6.33 -56.89 43.65
C LEU A 52 5.17 -55.88 43.65
N ARG A 53 4.04 -56.19 44.31
CA ARG A 53 2.93 -55.24 44.49
C ARG A 53 3.38 -53.98 45.23
N HIS A 54 4.22 -54.12 46.25
CA HIS A 54 4.80 -52.99 46.96
C HIS A 54 5.66 -52.12 46.03
N LEU A 55 6.58 -52.74 45.27
CA LEU A 55 7.44 -52.03 44.32
C LEU A 55 6.63 -51.32 43.24
N HIS A 56 5.62 -51.96 42.67
CA HIS A 56 4.72 -51.35 41.68
C HIS A 56 4.01 -50.13 42.28
N LYS A 57 3.50 -50.23 43.51
CA LYS A 57 2.87 -49.08 44.18
C LYS A 57 3.85 -47.92 44.34
N LYS A 58 5.10 -48.18 44.70
CA LYS A 58 6.15 -47.15 44.79
C LYS A 58 6.46 -46.54 43.41
N ALA A 59 6.59 -47.36 42.37
CA ALA A 59 6.82 -46.88 41.01
C ALA A 59 5.67 -45.98 40.53
N ILE A 60 4.41 -46.38 40.75
CA ILE A 60 3.23 -45.58 40.39
C ILE A 60 3.25 -44.22 41.11
N ILE A 61 3.59 -44.18 42.39
CA ILE A 61 3.70 -42.91 43.14
C ILE A 61 4.73 -41.99 42.47
N ILE A 62 5.93 -42.50 42.19
CA ILE A 62 7.00 -41.71 41.55
C ILE A 62 6.52 -41.18 40.20
N GLN A 63 5.98 -42.05 39.35
CA GLN A 63 5.54 -41.66 38.02
C GLN A 63 4.37 -40.65 38.06
N THR A 64 3.44 -40.81 39.00
CA THR A 64 2.29 -39.88 39.15
C THR A 64 2.76 -38.50 39.57
N ILE A 65 3.69 -38.44 40.54
CA ILE A 65 4.32 -37.18 40.96
C ILE A 65 5.06 -36.54 39.79
N TRP A 66 5.83 -37.32 39.02
CA TRP A 66 6.59 -36.82 37.87
C TRP A 66 5.70 -36.26 36.76
N ARG A 67 4.63 -36.98 36.38
CA ARG A 67 3.64 -36.51 35.39
C ARG A 67 3.00 -35.20 35.85
N GLY A 68 2.62 -35.11 37.13
CA GLY A 68 2.09 -33.89 37.72
C GLY A 68 3.10 -32.73 37.72
N PHE A 69 4.37 -32.99 38.05
CA PHE A 69 5.43 -31.98 38.02
C PHE A 69 5.63 -31.43 36.60
N THR A 70 5.71 -32.31 35.61
CA THR A 70 5.90 -31.96 34.20
C THR A 70 4.74 -31.12 33.67
N ALA A 71 3.49 -31.54 33.93
CA ALA A 71 2.30 -30.81 33.54
C ALA A 71 2.26 -29.40 34.15
N ARG A 72 2.58 -29.28 35.45
CA ARG A 72 2.65 -27.98 36.14
C ARG A 72 3.77 -27.09 35.60
N ALA A 73 4.93 -27.65 35.25
CA ALA A 73 6.02 -26.89 34.64
C ALA A 73 5.61 -26.31 33.28
N CYS A 74 4.97 -27.13 32.43
CA CYS A 74 4.43 -26.69 31.14
C CYS A 74 3.37 -25.58 31.33
N PHE A 75 2.40 -25.79 32.23
CA PHE A 75 1.37 -24.81 32.52
C PHE A 75 1.94 -23.46 33.00
N ARG A 76 2.93 -23.47 33.90
CA ARG A 76 3.61 -22.23 34.34
C ARG A 76 4.26 -21.49 33.17
N GLN A 77 4.85 -22.20 32.22
CA GLN A 77 5.45 -21.59 31.04
C GLN A 77 4.39 -21.00 30.11
N MET A 78 3.28 -21.70 29.90
CA MET A 78 2.15 -21.20 29.11
C MET A 78 1.57 -19.91 29.72
N VAL A 79 1.37 -19.87 31.04
CA VAL A 79 0.86 -18.68 31.74
C VAL A 79 1.83 -17.50 31.60
N LYS A 80 3.14 -17.74 31.76
CA LYS A 80 4.17 -16.70 31.54
C LYS A 80 4.10 -16.16 30.11
N ALA A 81 4.04 -17.04 29.11
CA ALA A 81 3.94 -16.63 27.71
C ALA A 81 2.67 -15.82 27.43
N ALA A 82 1.52 -16.27 27.92
CA ALA A 82 0.24 -15.56 27.78
C ALA A 82 0.30 -14.16 28.41
N TYR A 83 0.89 -14.04 29.61
CA TYR A 83 1.11 -12.74 30.26
C TYR A 83 1.98 -11.80 29.40
N PHE A 84 3.09 -12.30 28.86
CA PHE A 84 3.98 -11.48 28.01
C PHE A 84 3.29 -11.04 26.72
N ILE A 85 2.52 -11.92 26.08
CA ILE A 85 1.72 -11.58 24.88
C ILE A 85 0.73 -10.46 25.22
N MET A 86 -0.04 -10.62 26.30
CA MET A 86 -1.01 -9.61 26.75
C MET A 86 -0.34 -8.27 27.03
N LYS A 87 0.79 -8.29 27.75
CA LYS A 87 1.58 -7.09 28.06
C LYS A 87 2.14 -6.42 26.81
N MET A 88 2.65 -7.18 25.85
CA MET A 88 3.14 -6.63 24.57
C MET A 88 2.02 -6.00 23.76
N ASN A 89 0.89 -6.68 23.61
CA ASN A 89 -0.26 -6.16 22.86
C ASN A 89 -0.74 -4.83 23.46
N PHE A 90 -0.79 -4.72 24.79
CA PHE A 90 -1.16 -3.48 25.47
C PHE A 90 -0.21 -2.33 25.13
N TYR A 91 1.10 -2.54 25.24
CA TYR A 91 2.07 -1.49 24.92
C TYR A 91 2.12 -1.15 23.43
N GLU A 92 1.93 -2.13 22.55
CA GLU A 92 1.85 -1.90 21.12
C GLU A 92 0.66 -1.00 20.79
N GLU A 93 -0.51 -1.27 21.37
CA GLU A 93 -1.69 -0.42 21.19
C GLU A 93 -1.44 1.02 21.67
N MET A 94 -0.84 1.18 22.86
CA MET A 94 -0.50 2.50 23.40
C MET A 94 0.53 3.22 22.51
N ALA A 95 1.53 2.52 22.01
CA ALA A 95 2.53 3.06 21.10
C ALA A 95 1.88 3.56 19.81
N VAL A 96 0.96 2.79 19.21
CA VAL A 96 0.23 3.20 18.01
C VAL A 96 -0.59 4.47 18.27
N ARG A 97 -1.26 4.59 19.42
CA ARG A 97 -2.02 5.80 19.80
C ARG A 97 -1.12 7.03 19.88
N ILE A 98 0.01 6.91 20.59
CA ILE A 98 1.00 7.99 20.73
C ILE A 98 1.55 8.39 19.36
N GLN A 99 1.98 7.42 18.57
CA GLN A 99 2.55 7.68 17.25
C GLN A 99 1.53 8.31 16.29
N ARG A 100 0.27 7.85 16.28
CA ARG A 100 -0.81 8.43 15.46
C ARG A 100 -1.02 9.91 15.82
N ARG A 101 -1.07 10.22 17.12
CA ARG A 101 -1.22 11.59 17.63
C ARG A 101 -0.05 12.46 17.19
N TRP A 102 1.18 11.96 17.36
CA TRP A 102 2.40 12.67 16.99
C TRP A 102 2.49 12.92 15.48
N ARG A 103 2.23 11.91 14.64
CA ARG A 103 2.22 12.06 13.18
C ARG A 103 1.23 13.13 12.74
N GLY A 104 0.03 13.15 13.33
CA GLY A 104 -0.97 14.19 13.06
C GLY A 104 -0.50 15.59 13.46
N PHE A 105 0.11 15.73 14.64
CA PHE A 105 0.71 16.99 15.08
C PHE A 105 1.82 17.45 14.14
N PHE A 106 2.75 16.56 13.79
CA PHE A 106 3.91 16.87 12.95
C PHE A 106 3.47 17.40 11.58
N VAL A 107 2.52 16.72 10.93
CA VAL A 107 2.01 17.13 9.62
C VAL A 107 1.36 18.52 9.67
N ARG A 108 0.52 18.78 10.68
CA ARG A 108 -0.16 20.08 10.82
C ARG A 108 0.78 21.22 11.18
N LYS A 109 1.88 20.93 11.87
CA LYS A 109 2.85 21.96 12.29
C LYS A 109 3.91 22.24 11.23
N TYR A 110 4.43 21.21 10.57
CA TYR A 110 5.64 21.33 9.76
C TYR A 110 5.47 21.02 8.27
N VAL A 111 4.40 20.33 7.86
CA VAL A 111 4.21 19.93 6.45
C VAL A 111 3.13 20.75 5.76
N HIS A 112 1.95 20.88 6.38
CA HIS A 112 0.81 21.57 5.79
C HIS A 112 0.47 22.84 6.56
N SER A 113 0.68 24.00 5.93
CA SER A 113 0.16 25.29 6.40
C SER A 113 -1.06 25.68 5.57
N PHE A 114 -2.24 25.62 6.18
CA PHE A 114 -3.51 26.02 5.54
C PHE A 114 -3.45 27.48 5.09
N TYR A 115 -2.99 28.37 5.97
CA TYR A 115 -2.91 29.81 5.68
C TYR A 115 -1.92 30.13 4.57
N ALA A 116 -0.77 29.45 4.52
CA ALA A 116 0.19 29.62 3.42
C ALA A 116 -0.42 29.19 2.08
N ARG A 117 -1.17 28.08 2.07
CA ARG A 117 -1.86 27.61 0.86
C ARG A 117 -2.99 28.54 0.42
N GLN A 118 -3.79 29.05 1.36
CA GLN A 118 -4.84 30.03 1.06
C GLN A 118 -4.26 31.31 0.46
N SER A 119 -3.23 31.88 1.11
CA SER A 119 -2.55 33.08 0.61
C SER A 119 -1.97 32.89 -0.79
N TYR A 120 -1.36 31.73 -1.06
CA TYR A 120 -0.89 31.38 -2.40
C TYR A 120 -2.03 31.35 -3.43
N LEU A 121 -3.15 30.67 -3.13
CA LEU A 121 -4.28 30.58 -4.04
C LEU A 121 -4.96 31.94 -4.29
N GLU A 122 -5.06 32.80 -3.29
CA GLU A 122 -5.52 34.18 -3.45
C GLU A 122 -4.60 34.99 -4.34
N GLY A 123 -3.28 34.80 -4.21
CA GLY A 123 -2.28 35.41 -5.10
C GLY A 123 -2.46 34.95 -6.54
N VAL A 124 -2.65 33.65 -6.76
CA VAL A 124 -2.94 33.07 -8.09
C VAL A 124 -4.24 33.66 -8.66
N ARG A 125 -5.30 33.77 -7.84
CA ARG A 125 -6.58 34.35 -8.27
C ARG A 125 -6.40 35.80 -8.74
N ARG A 126 -5.73 36.64 -7.94
CA ARG A 126 -5.46 38.05 -8.29
C ARG A 126 -4.64 38.18 -9.57
N LYS A 127 -3.62 37.32 -9.76
CA LYS A 127 -2.83 37.30 -11.01
C LYS A 127 -3.67 36.91 -12.21
N ASN A 128 -4.52 35.89 -12.09
CA ASN A 128 -5.41 35.48 -13.17
C ASN A 128 -6.41 36.58 -13.53
N GLU A 129 -6.93 37.31 -12.55
CA GLU A 129 -7.80 38.48 -12.77
C GLU A 129 -7.06 39.63 -13.47
N LEU A 130 -5.79 39.85 -13.16
CA LEU A 130 -4.96 40.83 -13.86
C LEU A 130 -4.73 40.42 -15.32
N VAL A 131 -4.27 39.19 -15.55
CA VAL A 131 -3.99 38.68 -16.90
C VAL A 131 -5.25 38.71 -17.77
N ARG A 132 -6.44 38.40 -17.22
CA ARG A 132 -7.70 38.53 -17.96
C ARG A 132 -7.96 39.96 -18.42
N ARG A 133 -7.78 40.94 -17.53
CA ARG A 133 -7.95 42.37 -17.88
C ARG A 133 -6.95 42.82 -18.94
N GLU A 134 -5.69 42.41 -18.81
CA GLU A 134 -4.66 42.70 -19.83
C GLU A 134 -5.02 42.09 -21.19
N LEU A 135 -5.56 40.86 -21.21
CA LEU A 135 -6.04 40.23 -22.44
C LEU A 135 -7.24 40.97 -23.05
N ASP A 136 -8.20 41.41 -22.22
CA ASP A 136 -9.34 42.20 -22.67
C ASP A 136 -8.87 43.53 -23.29
N GLU A 137 -7.91 44.22 -22.66
CA GLU A 137 -7.33 45.46 -23.18
C GLU A 137 -6.61 45.25 -24.53
N VAL A 138 -5.83 44.17 -24.66
CA VAL A 138 -5.17 43.82 -25.92
C VAL A 138 -6.18 43.49 -27.01
N GLU A 139 -7.27 42.78 -26.67
CA GLU A 139 -8.32 42.47 -27.63
C GLU A 139 -8.98 43.74 -28.16
N GLU A 140 -9.29 44.70 -27.28
CA GLU A 140 -9.87 45.99 -27.65
C GLU A 140 -8.92 46.84 -28.51
N LEU A 141 -7.63 46.88 -28.16
CA LEU A 141 -6.63 47.56 -28.99
C LEU A 141 -6.54 46.94 -30.38
N GLN A 142 -6.51 45.61 -30.47
CA GLN A 142 -6.50 44.90 -31.76
C GLN A 142 -7.77 45.15 -32.58
N LYS A 143 -8.95 45.24 -31.95
CA LYS A 143 -10.20 45.62 -32.66
C LYS A 143 -10.08 47.01 -33.25
N ARG A 144 -9.64 48.00 -32.46
CA ARG A 144 -9.43 49.38 -32.94
C ARG A 144 -8.42 49.46 -34.08
N GLU A 145 -7.30 48.73 -33.97
CA GLU A 145 -6.32 48.66 -35.04
C GLU A 145 -6.93 48.07 -36.33
N ARG A 146 -7.71 46.98 -36.22
CA ARG A 146 -8.43 46.41 -37.36
C ARG A 146 -9.41 47.40 -37.98
N ASP A 147 -10.21 48.10 -37.17
CA ASP A 147 -11.18 49.08 -37.65
C ASP A 147 -10.50 50.27 -38.35
N CYS A 148 -9.42 50.79 -37.76
CA CYS A 148 -8.61 51.84 -38.39
C CYS A 148 -7.99 51.37 -39.71
N LEU A 149 -7.47 50.14 -39.77
CA LEU A 149 -6.91 49.57 -40.99
C LEU A 149 -7.98 49.41 -42.07
N GLU A 150 -9.19 48.95 -41.72
CA GLU A 150 -10.31 48.88 -42.67
C GLU A 150 -10.72 50.27 -43.17
N LEU A 151 -10.83 51.27 -42.31
CA LEU A 151 -11.11 52.65 -42.73
C LEU A 151 -10.05 53.21 -43.69
N VAL A 152 -8.76 52.94 -43.43
CA VAL A 152 -7.67 53.35 -44.33
C VAL A 152 -7.75 52.62 -45.67
N LYS A 153 -8.06 51.31 -45.67
CA LYS A 153 -8.29 50.54 -46.92
C LYS A 153 -9.47 51.10 -47.71
N GLU A 154 -10.58 51.44 -47.05
CA GLU A 154 -11.73 52.05 -47.70
C GLU A 154 -11.39 53.41 -48.30
N GLN A 155 -10.68 54.27 -47.55
CA GLN A 155 -10.25 55.58 -48.04
C GLN A 155 -9.29 55.46 -49.23
N THR A 156 -8.30 54.59 -49.14
CA THR A 156 -7.36 54.34 -50.25
C THR A 156 -8.08 53.77 -51.46
N ALA A 157 -9.02 52.83 -51.29
CA ALA A 157 -9.84 52.31 -52.38
C ALA A 157 -10.69 53.41 -53.05
N ARG A 158 -11.28 54.33 -52.27
CA ARG A 158 -12.01 55.50 -52.80
C ARG A 158 -11.08 56.41 -53.62
N VAL A 159 -9.88 56.70 -53.12
CA VAL A 159 -8.88 57.50 -53.84
C VAL A 159 -8.43 56.80 -55.14
N HIS A 160 -8.16 55.50 -55.09
CA HIS A 160 -7.83 54.70 -56.27
C HIS A 160 -8.96 54.71 -57.30
N GLN A 161 -10.21 54.59 -56.87
CA GLN A 161 -11.39 54.71 -57.74
C GLN A 161 -11.48 56.10 -58.37
N ALA A 162 -11.20 57.16 -57.60
CA ALA A 162 -11.14 58.54 -58.09
C ALA A 162 -10.11 58.69 -59.21
N HIS A 163 -8.89 58.17 -59.02
CA HIS A 163 -7.85 58.20 -60.06
C HIS A 163 -8.31 57.52 -61.36
N ARG A 164 -9.00 56.37 -61.28
CA ARG A 164 -9.53 55.65 -62.45
C ARG A 164 -10.65 56.43 -63.16
N LEU A 165 -11.49 57.12 -62.39
CA LEU A 165 -12.65 57.87 -62.88
C LEU A 165 -12.36 59.37 -63.12
N HIS A 166 -11.11 59.83 -62.99
CA HIS A 166 -10.72 61.25 -63.09
C HIS A 166 -11.17 61.92 -64.40
N HIS A 167 -11.31 61.16 -65.48
CA HIS A 167 -11.80 61.68 -66.76
C HIS A 167 -13.28 62.09 -66.76
N LEU A 168 -14.07 61.68 -65.75
CA LEU A 168 -15.48 62.01 -65.60
C LEU A 168 -15.74 63.32 -64.82
N LEU A 169 -14.66 64.02 -64.43
CA LEU A 169 -14.67 65.27 -63.66
C LEU A 169 -15.20 66.45 -64.51
N SER A 170 -15.97 67.35 -63.90
CA SER A 170 -16.48 68.56 -64.58
C SER A 170 -15.38 69.44 -65.17
N THR A 171 -15.59 69.88 -66.41
CA THR A 171 -14.76 70.89 -67.05
C THR A 171 -15.46 72.24 -67.02
N LYS A 172 -14.77 73.33 -67.43
CA LYS A 172 -15.37 74.68 -67.49
C LYS A 172 -16.58 74.75 -68.43
N GLN A 173 -16.65 73.86 -69.42
CA GLN A 173 -17.63 73.92 -70.50
C GLN A 173 -18.69 72.81 -70.42
N CYS A 174 -18.38 71.68 -69.81
CA CYS A 174 -19.32 70.57 -69.61
C CYS A 174 -19.28 70.07 -68.15
N PRO A 175 -20.44 69.97 -67.46
CA PRO A 175 -20.52 69.37 -66.14
C PRO A 175 -20.19 67.87 -66.21
N GLY A 176 -19.46 67.37 -65.22
CA GLY A 176 -19.05 65.97 -65.09
C GLY A 176 -20.22 65.10 -64.67
N VAL A 177 -20.08 63.77 -64.84
CA VAL A 177 -21.18 62.81 -64.59
C VAL A 177 -21.70 62.88 -63.15
N PHE A 178 -20.82 63.23 -62.20
CA PHE A 178 -21.16 63.33 -60.78
C PHE A 178 -21.61 64.74 -60.35
N ASN A 179 -21.73 65.69 -61.28
CA ASN A 179 -22.18 67.05 -61.03
C ASN A 179 -23.50 67.34 -61.78
N SER A 180 -24.60 66.82 -61.22
CA SER A 180 -25.94 66.98 -61.81
C SER A 180 -26.49 68.39 -61.58
N PRO A 181 -27.07 69.04 -62.61
CA PRO A 181 -27.64 70.39 -62.50
C PRO A 181 -28.85 70.48 -61.56
N PHE A 182 -29.41 69.34 -61.14
CA PHE A 182 -30.54 69.27 -60.20
C PHE A 182 -30.11 69.17 -58.73
N ARG A 183 -28.80 69.08 -58.43
CA ARG A 183 -28.29 69.10 -57.05
C ARG A 183 -27.73 70.47 -56.69
N PRO A 184 -28.01 70.98 -55.48
CA PRO A 184 -27.48 72.26 -55.01
C PRO A 184 -25.96 72.21 -54.74
N ALA A 185 -25.38 71.01 -54.57
CA ALA A 185 -23.95 70.83 -54.31
C ALA A 185 -23.40 69.61 -55.09
N PRO A 186 -22.10 69.62 -55.47
CA PRO A 186 -21.46 68.50 -56.15
C PRO A 186 -21.46 67.23 -55.29
N HIS A 187 -21.66 66.06 -55.91
CA HIS A 187 -21.63 64.78 -55.22
C HIS A 187 -20.25 64.52 -54.58
N GLU A 188 -20.21 63.75 -53.48
CA GLU A 188 -18.98 63.46 -52.72
C GLU A 188 -17.84 62.94 -53.62
N MET A 189 -18.19 62.10 -54.62
CA MET A 189 -17.24 61.62 -55.62
C MET A 189 -16.67 62.75 -56.50
N GLU A 190 -17.48 63.72 -56.92
CA GLU A 190 -17.01 64.88 -57.70
C GLU A 190 -16.03 65.75 -56.89
N GLN A 191 -16.28 65.89 -55.58
CA GLN A 191 -15.38 66.62 -54.68
C GLN A 191 -14.05 65.90 -54.51
N LEU A 192 -14.08 64.58 -54.33
CA LEU A 192 -12.91 63.73 -54.25
C LEU A 192 -12.07 63.81 -55.54
N LEU A 193 -12.73 63.75 -56.70
CA LEU A 193 -12.09 63.87 -58.01
C LEU A 193 -11.34 65.20 -58.18
N ARG A 194 -11.89 66.32 -57.66
CA ARG A 194 -11.23 67.65 -57.68
C ARG A 194 -9.99 67.73 -56.79
N GLN A 195 -9.94 66.95 -55.72
CA GLN A 195 -8.80 66.93 -54.77
C GLN A 195 -7.63 66.10 -55.30
N VAL A 196 -7.93 65.09 -56.11
CA VAL A 196 -6.94 64.17 -56.67
C VAL A 196 -6.35 64.73 -57.96
N LYS A 197 -5.02 64.71 -58.11
CA LYS A 197 -4.36 65.13 -59.37
C LYS A 197 -4.39 63.99 -60.38
N TYR A 198 -4.70 64.29 -61.65
CA TYR A 198 -4.62 63.31 -62.74
C TYR A 198 -3.22 62.72 -62.83
N GLN A 199 -3.14 61.39 -62.84
CA GLN A 199 -1.92 60.66 -63.09
C GLN A 199 -2.10 59.91 -64.41
N ALA A 200 -1.25 60.23 -65.41
CA ALA A 200 -1.29 59.55 -66.69
C ALA A 200 -1.06 58.04 -66.48
N PRO A 201 -1.83 57.15 -67.11
CA PRO A 201 -1.59 55.71 -67.01
C PRO A 201 -0.21 55.40 -67.58
N SER A 202 0.78 55.16 -66.73
CA SER A 202 2.06 54.63 -67.18
C SER A 202 1.80 53.19 -67.64
N ARG A 203 1.73 52.99 -68.96
CA ARG A 203 1.82 51.65 -69.54
C ARG A 203 3.23 51.13 -69.26
N GLY A 204 3.31 50.22 -68.28
CA GLY A 204 4.53 49.49 -67.98
C GLY A 204 5.31 50.05 -66.79
N MET A 205 4.92 49.64 -65.59
CA MET A 205 5.91 49.15 -64.63
C MET A 205 5.27 48.19 -63.62
N ALA A 206 5.13 46.93 -64.05
CA ALA A 206 5.11 45.83 -63.11
C ALA A 206 6.57 45.56 -62.71
N CYS A 207 7.06 46.21 -61.65
CA CYS A 207 8.13 45.69 -60.79
C CYS A 207 8.46 46.66 -59.65
N LEU A 208 8.73 46.08 -58.47
CA LEU A 208 9.39 46.67 -57.30
C LEU A 208 8.54 47.52 -56.35
N LEU A 209 7.51 46.90 -55.78
CA LEU A 209 7.30 46.95 -54.33
C LEU A 209 7.08 45.53 -53.82
N GLY A 210 8.13 44.73 -53.95
CA GLY A 210 8.35 43.64 -53.01
C GLY A 210 8.64 44.28 -51.66
N MET A 211 7.60 44.55 -50.87
CA MET A 211 7.80 44.54 -49.43
C MET A 211 8.08 43.08 -49.08
N PRO A 212 9.24 42.78 -48.46
CA PRO A 212 9.45 41.46 -47.92
C PRO A 212 8.30 41.22 -46.95
N GLY A 213 7.52 40.15 -47.19
CA GLY A 213 6.60 39.66 -46.17
C GLY A 213 7.38 39.54 -44.87
N PRO A 214 6.79 39.81 -43.69
CA PRO A 214 7.47 39.53 -42.45
C PRO A 214 7.93 38.09 -42.56
N ALA A 215 9.26 37.91 -42.51
CA ALA A 215 9.84 36.58 -42.45
C ALA A 215 8.98 35.82 -41.45
N ALA A 216 8.33 34.73 -41.90
CA ALA A 216 7.77 33.77 -40.98
C ALA A 216 8.83 33.60 -39.90
N PRO A 217 8.51 33.72 -38.59
CA PRO A 217 9.51 33.47 -37.58
C PRO A 217 10.00 32.07 -37.88
N SER A 218 11.21 32.00 -38.43
CA SER A 218 11.95 30.78 -38.59
C SER A 218 12.05 30.29 -37.17
N PHE A 219 11.22 29.30 -36.83
CA PHE A 219 11.33 28.57 -35.59
C PHE A 219 12.81 28.27 -35.43
N PRO A 220 13.48 28.78 -34.37
CA PRO A 220 14.76 28.23 -34.00
C PRO A 220 14.49 26.74 -33.88
N GLY A 221 15.19 25.96 -34.71
CA GLY A 221 15.06 24.52 -34.75
C GLY A 221 14.97 24.02 -33.32
N THR A 222 14.01 23.14 -33.07
CA THR A 222 13.79 22.49 -31.79
C THR A 222 15.14 22.26 -31.13
N PRO A 223 15.50 23.00 -30.07
CA PRO A 223 16.51 22.50 -29.17
C PRO A 223 15.82 21.28 -28.61
N ARG A 224 16.21 20.12 -29.15
CA ARG A 224 15.99 18.80 -28.55
C ARG A 224 16.00 19.05 -27.07
N SER A 225 14.83 18.88 -26.45
CA SER A 225 14.67 19.03 -25.01
C SER A 225 15.89 18.36 -24.39
N PRO A 226 16.76 19.10 -23.67
CA PRO A 226 17.67 18.46 -22.76
C PRO A 226 16.72 17.67 -21.89
N TRP A 227 16.82 16.34 -22.01
CA TRP A 227 16.08 15.39 -21.21
C TRP A 227 15.85 16.05 -19.87
N ILE A 228 14.60 16.39 -19.58
CA ILE A 228 14.20 16.61 -18.21
C ILE A 228 14.41 15.23 -17.61
N LYS A 229 15.66 14.98 -17.18
CA LYS A 229 15.93 14.12 -16.06
C LYS A 229 15.01 14.69 -15.02
N THR A 230 13.89 14.03 -14.85
CA THR A 230 13.01 14.16 -13.71
C THR A 230 13.94 13.97 -12.53
N THR A 231 14.53 15.08 -12.09
CA THR A 231 15.24 15.17 -10.83
C THR A 231 14.08 15.14 -9.87
N ARG A 232 13.62 13.92 -9.62
CA ARG A 232 12.87 13.54 -8.46
C ARG A 232 13.70 14.08 -7.32
N THR A 233 13.37 15.28 -6.87
CA THR A 233 13.95 15.88 -5.68
C THR A 233 13.53 14.97 -4.53
N LEU A 234 14.38 13.97 -4.32
CA LEU A 234 14.51 13.15 -3.14
C LEU A 234 15.14 14.04 -2.07
N TYR A 235 14.33 14.88 -1.46
CA TYR A 235 14.55 15.40 -0.11
C TYR A 235 13.13 15.65 0.42
N SER A 236 12.59 14.95 1.40
CA SER A 236 13.24 14.37 2.58
C SER A 236 12.55 13.08 3.01
N SER A 237 13.35 12.03 3.18
CA SER A 237 13.35 11.17 4.37
C SER A 237 11.98 10.91 5.00
N ARG A 238 11.12 10.14 4.31
CA ARG A 238 10.24 9.26 5.08
C ARG A 238 11.18 8.25 5.74
N PRO A 239 11.21 8.11 7.09
CA PRO A 239 11.76 6.89 7.65
C PRO A 239 10.88 5.77 7.10
N ILE A 240 11.40 5.03 6.12
CA ILE A 240 10.91 3.70 5.80
C ILE A 240 11.22 2.93 7.07
N LEU A 241 10.24 2.86 7.99
CA LEU A 241 10.30 1.92 9.07
C LEU A 241 10.50 0.55 8.42
N PRO A 242 11.47 -0.26 8.88
CA PRO A 242 11.66 -1.59 8.34
C PRO A 242 10.30 -2.31 8.37
N PRO A 243 9.98 -3.14 7.36
CA PRO A 243 8.79 -3.96 7.43
C PRO A 243 8.83 -4.68 8.78
N ILE A 244 7.77 -4.54 9.58
CA ILE A 244 7.62 -5.40 10.75
C ILE A 244 7.52 -6.79 10.16
N ALA A 245 8.65 -7.52 10.20
CA ALA A 245 8.69 -8.92 9.88
C ALA A 245 7.83 -9.60 10.94
N SER A 246 6.52 -9.70 10.67
CA SER A 246 5.68 -10.65 11.36
C SER A 246 6.19 -12.02 10.92
N LYS A 247 7.22 -12.52 11.62
CA LYS A 247 7.46 -13.95 11.70
C LYS A 247 6.21 -14.50 12.38
N ARG A 248 5.16 -14.75 11.59
CA ARG A 248 4.16 -15.76 11.91
C ARG A 248 4.96 -17.06 11.99
N GLN A 249 5.46 -17.37 13.18
CA GLN A 249 5.81 -18.74 13.50
C GLN A 249 4.49 -19.51 13.41
N GLN A 250 4.30 -20.20 12.28
CA GLN A 250 3.37 -21.31 12.21
C GLN A 250 3.87 -22.33 13.25
N VAL A 251 3.25 -22.29 14.43
CA VAL A 251 3.30 -23.41 15.36
C VAL A 251 2.47 -24.51 14.71
N ARG A 252 3.16 -25.38 13.99
CA ARG A 252 2.61 -26.63 13.48
C ARG A 252 2.45 -27.55 14.70
N TRP A 253 1.20 -27.80 15.09
CA TRP A 253 0.85 -28.94 15.93
C TRP A 253 0.73 -30.18 15.06
#